data_AF-A0A7X5VIE0-F1
#
_entry.id   AF-A0A7X5VIE0-F1
#
_cell.length_a   1.000
_cell.length_b   1.000
_cell.length_c   1.000
_cell.angle_alpha   90.00
_cell.angle_beta   90.00
_cell.angle_gamma   90.00
#
_symmetry.space_group_name_H-M   'P 1'
#
loop_
_entity.id
_entity.type
_entity.pdbx_description
1 polymer ?
#
loop_
_entity_poly.entity_id
_entity_poly.type
_entity_poly.pdbx_seq_one_letter_code
_entity_poly.pdbx_strand_id
1 'polypeptide(L)'
;MNLTHHLAVALTAAPTPQPDNVTAAGQAASQATETNNGTAADIATALGPTGMLLLLLMATVAVYVVSLSLHPNAKCNRCKGAGRHHGSLFSYAQRPCTSCKGRGVHPRLGRRVLFKEP
;
A
#
# COMPACT_ATOMS: atom_id res chain seq x y z
N MET A 1 7.10 66.68 0.18
CA MET A 1 6.15 67.79 -0.01
C MET A 1 5.07 67.35 -1.00
N ASN A 2 4.00 66.72 -0.53
CA ASN A 2 2.63 67.13 -0.86
C ASN A 2 1.64 66.31 -0.06
N LEU A 3 0.66 67.04 0.43
CA LEU A 3 -0.23 66.75 1.52
C LEU A 3 -1.63 66.83 0.91
N THR A 4 -2.41 65.75 0.94
CA THR A 4 -3.85 65.86 0.67
C THR A 4 -4.61 64.84 1.51
N HIS A 5 -5.09 65.39 2.62
CA HIS A 5 -6.02 64.82 3.56
C HIS A 5 -7.37 64.53 2.89
N HIS A 6 -7.94 63.36 3.15
CA HIS A 6 -9.39 63.27 3.32
C HIS A 6 -9.69 62.46 4.57
N LEU A 7 -9.94 63.24 5.63
CA LEU A 7 -10.63 62.86 6.84
C LEU A 7 -12.09 62.56 6.49
N ALA A 8 -12.60 61.38 6.85
CA ALA A 8 -14.02 61.14 6.99
C ALA A 8 -14.23 60.33 8.28
N VAL A 9 -14.31 61.07 9.38
CA VAL A 9 -14.78 60.58 10.67
C VAL A 9 -16.30 60.56 10.60
N ALA A 10 -16.89 59.37 10.59
CA ALA A 10 -18.27 59.18 10.99
C ALA A 10 -18.26 58.70 12.45
N LEU A 11 -18.79 59.55 13.34
CA LEU A 11 -18.92 59.27 14.76
C LEU A 11 -20.07 58.27 15.03
N THR A 12 -19.98 57.71 16.24
CA THR A 12 -21.06 57.21 17.12
C THR A 12 -21.59 55.79 16.92
N ALA A 13 -20.94 54.82 17.59
CA ALA A 13 -21.62 53.84 18.46
C ALA A 13 -20.59 53.21 19.43
N ALA A 14 -21.04 52.87 20.64
CA ALA A 14 -20.32 52.49 21.85
C ALA A 14 -19.30 51.31 21.72
N PRO A 15 -18.36 51.14 22.69
CA PRO A 15 -17.30 50.15 22.61
C PRO A 15 -17.85 48.76 22.97
N THR A 16 -17.73 47.81 22.06
CA THR A 16 -17.88 46.39 22.37
C THR A 16 -16.53 45.68 22.23
N PRO A 17 -16.15 44.83 23.19
CA PRO A 17 -14.86 44.19 23.22
C PRO A 17 -14.78 43.09 22.15
N GLN A 18 -13.71 43.18 21.38
CA GLN A 18 -13.21 42.22 20.42
C GLN A 18 -13.03 40.82 21.03
N PRO A 19 -13.53 39.74 20.41
CA PRO A 19 -13.09 38.38 20.71
C PRO A 19 -12.41 37.75 19.47
N ASP A 20 -11.53 38.47 18.78
CA ASP A 20 -10.84 37.92 17.60
C ASP A 20 -9.79 36.86 17.96
N ASN A 21 -9.49 36.68 19.26
CA ASN A 21 -8.43 35.78 19.72
C ASN A 21 -8.94 34.42 20.25
N VAL A 22 -10.25 34.17 20.27
CA VAL A 22 -10.81 32.89 20.76
C VAL A 22 -10.84 31.83 19.64
N THR A 23 -10.90 32.26 18.38
CA THR A 23 -10.98 31.34 17.23
C THR A 23 -9.64 30.64 16.94
N ALA A 24 -8.50 31.30 17.21
CA ALA A 24 -7.18 30.70 17.01
C ALA A 24 -6.82 29.63 18.06
N ALA A 25 -7.30 29.79 19.30
CA ALA A 25 -7.09 28.79 20.36
C ALA A 25 -7.98 27.54 20.17
N GLY A 26 -9.16 27.69 19.56
CA GLY A 26 -10.05 26.57 19.25
C GLY A 26 -9.53 25.63 18.15
N GLN A 27 -8.67 26.12 17.26
CA GLN A 27 -8.08 25.33 16.16
C GLN A 27 -6.90 24.46 16.60
N ALA A 28 -6.18 24.86 17.66
CA ALA A 28 -5.11 24.04 18.25
C ALA A 28 -5.67 22.94 19.17
N ALA A 29 -6.78 23.19 19.86
CA ALA A 29 -7.44 22.21 20.73
C ALA A 29 -8.18 21.09 19.96
N SER A 30 -8.56 21.36 18.71
CA SER A 30 -9.23 20.36 17.84
C SER A 30 -8.26 19.44 17.10
N GLN A 31 -6.94 19.70 17.12
CA GLN A 31 -5.95 18.77 16.53
C GLN A 31 -5.47 17.68 17.49
N ALA A 32 -5.62 17.87 18.80
CA ALA A 32 -5.09 16.92 19.80
C ALA A 32 -6.08 15.81 20.20
N THR A 33 -7.34 15.89 19.78
CA THR A 33 -8.42 15.01 20.30
C THR A 33 -9.15 14.21 19.23
N GLU A 34 -8.60 14.10 18.02
CA GLU A 34 -9.16 13.26 16.95
C GLU A 34 -8.08 12.40 16.28
N THR A 35 -7.12 11.93 17.07
CA THR A 35 -5.89 11.28 16.59
C THR A 35 -6.08 9.82 16.14
N ASN A 36 -7.29 9.24 16.12
CA ASN A 36 -7.43 7.80 15.86
C ASN A 36 -8.50 7.34 14.86
N ASN A 37 -9.35 8.21 14.34
CA ASN A 37 -10.34 7.82 13.34
C ASN A 37 -10.23 8.70 12.09
N GLY A 38 -9.06 8.69 11.45
CA GLY A 38 -8.95 9.19 10.07
C GLY A 38 -9.89 8.37 9.21
N THR A 39 -10.98 8.98 8.73
CA THR A 39 -11.86 8.29 7.81
C THR A 39 -11.10 8.06 6.51
N ALA A 40 -11.50 7.07 5.71
CA ALA A 40 -10.80 6.76 4.46
C ALA A 40 -10.70 7.97 3.51
N ALA A 41 -11.61 8.94 3.65
CA ALA A 41 -11.59 10.20 2.91
C ALA A 41 -10.47 11.15 3.36
N ASP A 42 -10.16 11.23 4.66
CA ASP A 42 -9.09 12.08 5.20
C ASP A 42 -7.71 11.56 4.79
N ILE A 43 -7.54 10.24 4.80
CA ILE A 43 -6.32 9.57 4.34
C ILE A 43 -6.13 9.81 2.83
N ALA A 44 -7.19 9.64 2.03
CA ALA A 44 -7.12 9.83 0.59
C ALA A 44 -6.78 11.28 0.19
N THR A 45 -7.30 12.27 0.91
CA THR A 45 -7.01 13.70 0.67
C THR A 45 -5.60 14.09 1.12
N ALA A 46 -5.09 13.50 2.22
CA ALA A 46 -3.73 13.77 2.72
C ALA A 46 -2.62 13.18 1.84
N LEU A 47 -2.83 11.98 1.29
CA LEU A 47 -1.84 11.29 0.44
C LEU A 47 -1.83 11.80 -1.00
N GLY A 48 -2.95 12.36 -1.45
CA GLY A 48 -3.17 12.73 -2.84
C GLY A 48 -3.07 11.53 -3.80
N PRO A 49 -3.15 11.78 -5.12
CA PRO A 49 -3.16 10.70 -6.12
C PRO A 49 -1.85 9.90 -6.16
N THR A 50 -0.71 10.54 -5.92
CA THR A 50 0.61 9.88 -5.91
C THR A 50 0.80 8.99 -4.69
N GLY A 51 0.39 9.44 -3.50
CA GLY A 51 0.48 8.65 -2.28
C GLY A 51 -0.44 7.43 -2.31
N MET A 52 -1.66 7.58 -2.86
CA MET A 52 -2.57 6.45 -3.07
C MET A 52 -2.00 5.42 -4.05
N LEU A 53 -1.36 5.86 -5.13
CA LEU A 53 -0.72 4.95 -6.09
C LEU A 53 0.43 4.17 -5.44
N LEU A 54 1.24 4.84 -4.62
CA LEU A 54 2.36 4.22 -3.93
C LEU A 54 1.87 3.20 -2.88
N LEU A 55 0.81 3.51 -2.13
CA LEU A 55 0.18 2.55 -1.22
C LEU A 55 -0.37 1.33 -1.94
N LEU A 56 -1.06 1.51 -3.07
CA LEU A 56 -1.56 0.38 -3.87
C LEU A 56 -0.40 -0.49 -4.39
N LEU A 57 0.69 0.13 -4.82
CA LEU A 57 1.87 -0.61 -5.26
C LEU A 57 2.48 -1.41 -4.09
N MET A 58 2.60 -0.82 -2.90
CA MET A 58 3.10 -1.54 -1.73
C MET A 58 2.16 -2.68 -1.31
N ALA A 59 0.85 -2.44 -1.32
CA ALA A 59 -0.14 -3.47 -1.00
C ALA A 59 -0.08 -4.65 -1.98
N THR A 60 0.03 -4.38 -3.29
CA THR A 60 0.13 -5.44 -4.31
C THR A 60 1.42 -6.24 -4.16
N VAL A 61 2.56 -5.57 -3.88
CA VAL A 61 3.83 -6.24 -3.60
C VAL A 61 3.71 -7.13 -2.34
N ALA A 62 3.13 -6.62 -1.26
CA ALA A 62 2.94 -7.40 -0.03
C ALA A 62 2.10 -8.66 -0.26
N VAL A 63 0.96 -8.54 -0.96
CA VAL A 63 0.11 -9.68 -1.32
C VAL A 63 0.87 -10.69 -2.19
N TYR A 64 1.68 -10.21 -3.14
CA TYR A 64 2.50 -11.07 -3.98
C TYR A 64 3.54 -11.86 -3.17
N VAL A 65 4.23 -11.21 -2.23
CA VAL A 65 5.22 -11.85 -1.34
C VAL A 65 4.55 -12.92 -0.47
N VAL A 66 3.39 -12.63 0.13
CA VAL A 66 2.62 -13.61 0.91
C VAL A 66 2.19 -14.78 0.04
N SER A 67 1.72 -14.52 -1.19
CA SER A 67 1.35 -15.56 -2.15
C SER A 67 2.52 -16.48 -2.49
N LEU A 68 3.72 -15.92 -2.69
CA LEU A 68 4.95 -16.68 -2.92
C LEU A 68 5.38 -17.50 -1.71
N SER A 69 5.11 -17.04 -0.49
CA SER A 69 5.40 -17.77 0.74
C SER A 69 4.49 -18.99 0.90
N LEU A 70 3.18 -18.81 0.66
CA LEU A 70 2.18 -19.89 0.75
C LEU A 70 2.29 -20.91 -0.39
N HIS A 71 2.55 -20.43 -1.61
CA HIS A 71 2.63 -21.26 -2.82
C HIS A 71 4.01 -21.11 -3.50
N PRO A 72 5.06 -21.64 -2.86
CA PRO A 72 6.44 -21.43 -3.30
C PRO A 72 6.83 -22.17 -4.58
N ASN A 73 6.12 -23.26 -4.87
CA ASN A 73 6.50 -24.24 -5.87
C ASN A 73 5.57 -24.17 -7.08
N ALA A 74 6.14 -24.14 -8.29
CA ALA A 74 5.43 -24.26 -9.54
C ALA A 74 5.52 -25.69 -10.09
N LYS A 75 4.50 -26.10 -10.86
CA LYS A 75 4.50 -27.39 -11.54
C LYS A 75 5.69 -27.50 -12.49
N CYS A 76 6.32 -28.66 -12.53
CA CYS A 76 7.36 -28.95 -13.49
C CYS A 76 6.76 -29.05 -14.90
N ASN A 77 7.24 -28.24 -15.85
CA ASN A 77 6.73 -28.23 -17.22
C ASN A 77 6.91 -29.57 -17.96
N ARG A 78 7.91 -30.37 -17.57
CA ARG A 78 8.22 -31.64 -18.23
C ARG A 78 7.24 -32.76 -17.85
N CYS A 79 6.98 -32.92 -16.56
CA CYS A 79 6.06 -33.96 -16.03
C CYS A 79 4.68 -33.42 -15.65
N LYS A 80 4.41 -32.14 -15.90
CA LYS A 80 3.15 -31.44 -15.60
C LYS A 80 2.66 -31.55 -14.15
N GLY A 81 3.57 -31.73 -13.18
CA GLY A 81 3.22 -31.90 -11.77
C GLY A 81 3.21 -33.35 -11.28
N ALA A 82 3.25 -34.35 -12.17
CA ALA A 82 3.16 -35.77 -11.77
C ALA A 82 4.43 -36.30 -11.08
N GLY A 83 5.59 -35.65 -11.29
CA GLY A 83 6.89 -36.10 -10.78
C GLY A 83 7.46 -37.32 -11.50
N ARG A 84 6.68 -37.95 -12.38
CA ARG A 84 7.02 -39.22 -13.03
C ARG A 84 6.59 -39.21 -14.49
N HIS A 85 7.16 -40.10 -15.28
CA HIS A 85 6.75 -40.37 -16.65
C HIS A 85 6.41 -41.85 -16.81
N HIS A 86 5.32 -42.12 -17.51
CA HIS A 86 4.93 -43.48 -17.88
C HIS A 86 5.66 -43.92 -19.15
N GLY A 87 5.95 -45.22 -19.24
CA GLY A 87 6.38 -45.83 -20.50
C GLY A 87 5.24 -45.87 -21.51
N SER A 88 5.56 -45.75 -22.79
CA SER A 88 4.58 -45.90 -23.88
C SER A 88 4.14 -47.35 -24.08
N LEU A 89 5.00 -48.32 -23.75
CA LEU A 89 4.74 -49.76 -23.92
C LEU A 89 4.20 -50.43 -22.64
N PHE A 90 4.66 -49.98 -21.48
CA PHE A 90 4.27 -50.54 -20.19
C PHE A 90 3.68 -49.43 -19.31
N SER A 91 2.34 -49.39 -19.22
CA SER A 91 1.62 -48.36 -18.47
C SER A 91 1.89 -48.40 -16.96
N TYR A 92 2.22 -49.59 -16.44
CA TYR A 92 2.61 -49.80 -15.04
C TYR A 92 4.04 -49.33 -14.73
N ALA A 93 4.91 -49.25 -15.75
CA ALA A 93 6.30 -48.87 -15.54
C ALA A 93 6.43 -47.34 -15.52
N GLN A 94 6.96 -46.82 -14.42
CA GLN A 94 7.18 -45.39 -14.23
C GLN A 94 8.63 -45.07 -13.95
N ARG A 95 9.13 -44.01 -14.58
CA ARG A 95 10.45 -43.45 -14.30
C ARG A 95 10.32 -42.09 -13.60
N PRO A 96 11.17 -41.77 -12.62
CA PRO A 96 11.19 -40.43 -12.04
C PRO A 96 11.52 -39.40 -13.13
N CYS A 97 10.86 -38.24 -13.06
CA CYS A 97 11.19 -37.14 -13.96
C CYS A 97 12.60 -36.62 -13.64
N THR A 98 13.47 -36.59 -14.65
CA THR A 98 14.86 -36.14 -14.52
C THR A 98 14.97 -34.64 -14.25
N SER A 99 14.02 -33.85 -14.74
CA SER A 99 14.00 -32.39 -14.53
C SER A 99 13.74 -32.03 -13.07
N CYS A 100 12.64 -32.53 -12.49
CA CYS A 100 12.28 -32.23 -11.09
C CYS A 100 12.76 -33.28 -10.08
N LYS A 101 13.55 -34.27 -10.52
CA LYS A 101 14.07 -35.38 -9.71
C LYS A 101 12.97 -36.08 -8.90
N GLY A 102 11.82 -36.34 -9.52
CA GLY A 102 10.70 -37.01 -8.86
C GLY A 102 9.73 -36.11 -8.08
N ARG A 103 10.07 -34.84 -7.81
CA ARG A 103 9.25 -33.96 -6.94
C ARG A 103 7.97 -33.41 -7.59
N GLY A 104 7.86 -33.45 -8.91
CA GLY A 104 6.72 -32.87 -9.64
C GLY A 104 6.70 -31.34 -9.72
N VAL A 105 7.48 -30.66 -8.88
CA VAL A 105 7.50 -29.20 -8.77
C VAL A 105 8.91 -28.63 -8.73
N HIS A 106 9.02 -27.33 -9.03
CA HIS A 106 10.23 -26.51 -8.97
C HIS A 106 9.96 -25.22 -8.20
N PRO A 107 10.93 -24.69 -7.42
CA PRO A 107 10.75 -23.41 -6.74
C PRO A 107 10.57 -22.27 -7.75
N ARG A 108 9.58 -21.41 -7.53
CA ARG A 108 9.32 -20.23 -8.39
C ARG A 108 10.49 -19.24 -8.33
N LEU A 109 10.70 -18.49 -9.41
CA LEU A 109 11.75 -17.47 -9.48
C LEU A 109 11.60 -16.42 -8.36
N GLY A 110 10.36 -15.97 -8.12
CA GLY A 110 10.08 -15.02 -7.04
C GLY A 110 10.56 -15.53 -5.68
N ARG A 111 10.40 -16.83 -5.38
CA ARG A 111 10.97 -17.41 -4.16
C ARG A 111 12.49 -17.37 -4.15
N ARG A 112 13.15 -17.79 -5.24
CA ARG A 112 14.62 -17.81 -5.30
C ARG A 112 15.27 -16.43 -5.13
N VAL A 113 14.59 -15.36 -5.54
CA VAL A 113 15.08 -13.99 -5.44
C VAL A 113 14.79 -13.39 -4.07
N LEU A 114 13.55 -13.55 -3.56
CA LEU A 114 13.12 -12.94 -2.30
C LEU A 114 13.51 -13.76 -1.06
N PHE A 115 13.48 -15.08 -1.18
CA PHE A 115 13.78 -16.02 -0.12
C PHE A 115 14.99 -16.84 -0.59
N LYS A 116 16.18 -16.31 -0.35
CA LYS A 116 17.42 -17.02 -0.61
C LYS A 116 17.47 -18.24 0.32
N GLU A 117 17.04 -19.39 -0.18
CA GLU A 117 17.24 -20.67 0.49
C GLU A 117 18.76 -20.96 0.47
N PRO A 118 19.37 -21.43 1.57
CA PRO A 118 20.76 -21.91 1.59
C PRO A 118 20.96 -23.11 0.64
#